data_AF-A0A954M740-F1
#
_entry.id   AF-A0A954M740-F1
#
_cell.length_a   1.000
_cell.length_b   1.000
_cell.length_c   1.000
_cell.angle_alpha   90.00
_cell.angle_beta   90.00
_cell.angle_gamma   90.00
#
_symmetry.space_group_name_H-M   'P 1'
#
loop_
_entity.id
_entity.type
_entity.pdbx_description
1 polymer ?
#
loop_
_entity_poly.entity_id
_entity_poly.type
_entity_poly.pdbx_seq_one_letter_code
_entity_poly.pdbx_strand_id
1 'polypeptide(L)'
;MSWFRLLAVLLLTFGVSGMVQAEPRSIEEFMTFKDKWPQLVQASSTWNLEGRYGFIAAGEMRFAQCPLKFLLPGDERFAPRNSNVVEVTGKLVLDGKDVVFQVSRIVPRPSDMQTLASRRALLNTRQSEAWYALGDWALGRGTFYNDDDLKVAAHELFQQGIETERIALKTGQVEELLALATKAESYRVNTPYVRELRHQAYREQFDLIKADPKADLGELVLKLKEQFPASGRRLPAYDADTERKYQADPLAEYAAARTDLRDIYDRLFVLELEMLRIGKRIKADGSNGNEIAALYETMIPERPELPQQFREKELDYHFSRVASMTRTEMLELSEKFVAREEPGRGLAVKENWLKAREPRMRRDGARGLCEFAEDWITLTEDYETARGLYIEAYRLNPGYPPSTVWLEANGYVLHQNKWIPADQAPPSGDAEMRKAIEEGRVLLGMTSEQVRSALGTVPTRTLRFARSRGATELLVFETSGLVVRMDRDDHRAPLKVVEIRTQSNR
;
A
#
# COMPACT_ATOMS: atom_id res chain seq x y z
N MET A 1 47.10 -5.64 65.44
CA MET A 1 47.83 -6.93 65.37
C MET A 1 48.36 -7.05 63.95
N SER A 2 49.53 -6.53 63.58
CA SER A 2 50.90 -6.80 64.04
C SER A 2 51.43 -8.20 63.66
N TRP A 3 52.44 -8.17 62.77
CA TRP A 3 53.53 -9.14 62.48
C TRP A 3 53.32 -10.14 61.33
N PHE A 4 53.99 -10.00 60.17
CA PHE A 4 55.41 -10.27 59.81
C PHE A 4 55.85 -11.74 59.89
N ARG A 5 56.19 -12.32 58.72
CA ARG A 5 57.46 -13.01 58.39
C ARG A 5 57.44 -13.39 56.89
N LEU A 6 58.25 -12.77 56.02
CA LEU A 6 59.63 -13.13 55.66
C LEU A 6 59.75 -14.52 55.01
N LEU A 7 59.86 -14.55 53.68
CA LEU A 7 60.65 -15.58 52.99
C LEU A 7 61.41 -14.92 51.83
N ALA A 8 62.69 -14.68 52.07
CA ALA A 8 63.67 -14.38 51.05
C ALA A 8 64.20 -15.71 50.50
N VAL A 9 64.11 -15.91 49.18
CA VAL A 9 64.91 -16.92 48.49
C VAL A 9 65.64 -16.23 47.35
N LEU A 10 66.94 -16.09 47.57
CA LEU A 10 67.97 -15.79 46.59
C LEU A 10 67.92 -16.85 45.48
N LEU A 11 67.72 -16.43 44.23
CA LEU A 11 68.08 -17.22 43.05
C LEU A 11 69.08 -16.40 42.22
N LEU A 12 70.35 -16.67 42.51
CA LEU A 12 71.49 -16.43 41.64
C LEU A 12 71.20 -17.09 40.28
N THR A 13 70.88 -16.28 39.28
CA THR A 13 70.92 -16.69 37.88
C THR A 13 71.91 -15.81 37.13
N PHE A 14 72.74 -16.50 36.35
CA PHE A 14 73.86 -15.97 35.60
C PHE A 14 73.46 -14.79 34.70
N GLY A 15 74.30 -13.76 34.73
CA GLY A 15 74.18 -12.57 33.92
C GLY A 15 74.25 -12.88 32.43
N VAL A 16 73.11 -12.70 31.76
CA VAL A 16 73.09 -12.05 30.46
C VAL A 16 72.40 -10.72 30.70
N SER A 17 73.18 -9.70 31.03
CA SER A 17 72.75 -8.30 30.94
C SER A 17 72.61 -7.96 29.45
N GLY A 18 71.62 -8.55 28.79
CA GLY A 18 71.05 -7.92 27.62
C GLY A 18 70.54 -6.59 28.11
N MET A 19 71.20 -5.50 27.71
CA MET A 19 70.59 -4.18 27.82
C MET A 19 69.26 -4.29 27.08
N VAL A 20 68.17 -4.48 27.82
CA VAL A 20 66.83 -4.21 27.34
C VAL A 20 66.87 -2.72 27.08
N GLN A 21 67.22 -2.34 25.84
CA GLN A 21 67.08 -0.96 25.40
C GLN A 21 65.58 -0.71 25.47
N ALA A 22 65.17 0.07 26.45
CA ALA A 22 63.79 0.52 26.56
C ALA A 22 63.39 1.14 25.21
N GLU A 23 62.16 0.85 24.77
CA GLU A 23 61.63 1.45 23.54
C GLU A 23 61.80 2.98 23.60
N PRO A 24 62.21 3.60 22.48
CA PRO A 24 62.35 5.05 22.44
C PRO A 24 61.02 5.71 22.77
N ARG A 25 61.03 6.71 23.65
CA ARG A 25 59.83 7.50 23.96
C ARG A 25 59.54 8.46 22.81
N SER A 26 58.27 8.65 22.47
CA SER A 26 57.93 9.60 21.42
C SER A 26 58.17 11.05 21.88
N ILE A 27 58.42 11.95 20.93
CA ILE A 27 58.48 13.40 21.21
C ILE A 27 57.16 13.91 21.78
N GLU A 28 56.04 13.35 21.34
CA GLU A 28 54.71 13.62 21.90
C GLU A 28 54.67 13.35 23.41
N GLU A 29 55.11 12.17 23.85
CA GLU A 29 55.19 11.85 25.28
C GLU A 29 56.20 12.75 26.00
N PHE A 30 57.36 13.01 25.39
CA PHE A 30 58.38 13.88 25.97
C PHE A 30 57.90 15.32 26.20
N MET A 31 57.03 15.83 25.32
CA MET A 31 56.42 17.15 25.44
C MET A 31 55.51 17.29 26.67
N THR A 32 54.99 16.18 27.22
CA THR A 32 54.24 16.21 28.49
C THR A 32 55.11 16.58 29.70
N PHE A 33 56.44 16.49 29.56
CA PHE A 33 57.41 16.85 30.59
C PHE A 33 57.99 18.26 30.41
N LYS A 34 57.46 19.06 29.48
CA LYS A 34 58.01 20.37 29.12
C LYS A 34 58.32 21.27 30.31
N ASP A 35 57.37 21.42 31.23
CA ASP A 35 57.52 22.29 32.41
C ASP A 35 58.50 21.73 33.44
N LYS A 36 58.88 20.45 33.29
CA LYS A 36 59.80 19.73 34.17
C LYS A 36 61.21 19.61 33.60
N TRP A 37 61.46 20.10 32.38
CA TRP A 37 62.77 19.99 31.75
C TRP A 37 63.92 20.59 32.58
N PRO A 38 63.78 21.75 33.26
CA PRO A 38 64.84 22.30 34.10
C PRO A 38 65.26 21.37 35.25
N GLN A 39 64.31 20.68 35.88
CA GLN A 39 64.61 19.69 36.93
C GLN A 39 65.28 18.44 36.35
N LEU A 40 64.88 18.04 35.15
CA LEU A 40 65.44 16.86 34.47
C LEU A 40 66.89 17.05 34.02
N VAL A 41 67.33 18.29 33.79
CA VAL A 41 68.76 18.59 33.56
C VAL A 41 69.60 18.16 34.77
N GLN A 42 69.14 18.44 35.99
CA GLN A 42 69.87 18.13 37.23
C GLN A 42 70.01 16.61 37.46
N ALA A 43 69.03 15.84 36.99
CA ALA A 43 69.05 14.38 37.09
C ALA A 43 70.04 13.71 36.12
N SER A 44 70.59 14.44 35.13
CA SER A 44 71.54 13.94 34.12
C SER A 44 71.12 12.63 33.45
N SER A 45 69.80 12.42 33.32
CA SER A 45 69.25 11.19 32.77
C SER A 45 69.47 11.14 31.25
N THR A 46 69.86 9.96 30.76
CA THR A 46 69.92 9.72 29.31
C THR A 46 68.52 9.39 28.81
N TRP A 47 68.11 10.05 27.75
CA TRP A 47 66.82 9.85 27.08
C TRP A 47 67.03 9.26 25.71
N ASN A 48 66.13 8.35 25.33
CA ASN A 48 66.00 7.87 23.96
C ASN A 48 64.66 8.36 23.41
N LEU A 49 64.71 9.27 22.43
CA LEU A 49 63.55 9.99 21.93
C LEU A 49 63.35 9.72 20.43
N GLU A 50 62.11 9.48 20.01
CA GLU A 50 61.73 9.29 18.61
C GLU A 50 60.74 10.37 18.18
N GLY A 51 60.90 10.92 16.97
CA GLY A 51 59.89 11.79 16.38
C GLY A 51 60.24 12.29 14.99
N ARG A 52 59.34 13.10 14.42
CA ARG A 52 59.60 13.80 13.15
C ARG A 52 60.49 15.01 13.37
N TYR A 53 61.60 15.12 12.65
CA TYR A 53 62.35 16.37 12.61
C TYR A 53 61.66 17.38 11.68
N GLY A 54 61.60 18.64 12.11
CA GLY A 54 61.12 19.75 11.29
C GLY A 54 62.26 20.47 10.56
N PHE A 55 63.45 20.49 11.15
CA PHE A 55 64.61 21.19 10.62
C PHE A 55 65.93 20.57 11.12
N ILE A 56 66.93 20.48 10.25
CA ILE A 56 68.30 20.07 10.57
C ILE A 56 69.26 21.05 9.87
N ALA A 57 70.18 21.66 10.61
CA ALA A 57 71.26 22.47 10.05
C ALA A 57 72.49 22.47 10.97
N ALA A 58 73.69 22.34 10.36
CA ALA A 58 75.01 22.60 10.94
C ALA A 58 75.12 22.49 12.48
N GLY A 59 74.95 21.28 13.02
CA GLY A 59 75.08 21.00 14.45
C GLY A 59 73.80 21.16 15.29
N GLU A 60 72.68 21.58 14.72
CA GLU A 60 71.37 21.68 15.38
C GLU A 60 70.29 20.92 14.60
N MET A 61 69.37 20.32 15.36
CA MET A 61 68.11 19.75 14.88
C MET A 61 66.96 20.24 15.74
N ARG A 62 65.76 20.30 15.16
CA ARG A 62 64.51 20.46 15.90
C ARG A 62 63.50 19.41 15.48
N PHE A 63 62.84 18.81 16.46
CA PHE A 63 61.65 18.02 16.21
C PHE A 63 60.47 18.93 15.87
N ALA A 64 59.65 18.49 14.92
CA ALA A 64 58.36 19.10 14.67
C ALA A 64 57.53 19.05 15.96
N GLN A 65 56.79 20.12 16.25
CA GLN A 65 55.98 20.27 17.47
C GLN A 65 56.77 20.20 18.78
N CYS A 66 58.10 20.38 18.73
CA CYS A 66 58.96 20.49 19.90
C CYS A 66 59.76 21.81 19.84
N PRO A 67 59.64 22.70 20.83
CA PRO A 67 60.39 23.96 20.86
C PRO A 67 61.86 23.77 21.29
N LEU A 68 62.23 22.58 21.79
CA LEU A 68 63.56 22.29 22.30
C LEU A 68 64.57 22.16 21.15
N LYS A 69 65.77 22.75 21.32
CA LYS A 69 66.88 22.58 20.38
C LYS A 69 67.63 21.28 20.69
N PHE A 70 67.99 20.53 19.64
CA PHE A 70 68.77 19.30 19.74
C PHE A 70 70.15 19.55 19.12
N LEU A 71 71.18 19.60 19.95
CA LEU A 71 72.56 19.83 19.52
C LEU A 71 73.16 18.50 19.07
N LEU A 72 73.53 18.41 17.78
CA LEU A 72 74.11 17.23 17.15
C LEU A 72 75.63 17.16 17.41
N PRO A 73 76.21 15.96 17.51
CA PRO A 73 77.64 15.79 17.71
C PRO A 73 78.43 16.09 16.42
N GLY A 74 79.14 17.22 16.37
CA GLY A 74 80.17 17.53 15.36
C GLY A 74 79.68 17.83 13.93
N ASP A 75 80.62 18.12 13.02
CA ASP A 75 80.40 18.50 11.60
C ASP A 75 79.80 17.38 10.71
N GLU A 76 79.33 16.29 11.31
CA GLU A 76 78.68 15.21 10.56
C GLU A 76 77.36 15.69 9.97
N ARG A 77 77.35 15.82 8.64
CA ARG A 77 76.14 16.11 7.87
C ARG A 77 75.22 14.90 7.91
N PHE A 78 74.40 14.81 8.96
CA PHE A 78 73.31 13.85 9.03
C PHE A 78 72.19 14.28 8.06
N ALA A 79 72.01 13.51 6.98
CA ALA A 79 71.00 13.75 5.95
C ALA A 79 70.18 12.48 5.72
N PRO A 80 69.12 12.23 6.50
CA PRO A 80 68.25 11.09 6.29
C PRO A 80 67.50 11.30 4.96
N ARG A 81 67.81 10.49 3.95
CA ARG A 81 67.30 10.71 2.58
C ARG A 81 65.83 10.32 2.39
N ASN A 82 65.30 9.41 3.22
CA ASN A 82 64.05 8.70 2.94
C ASN A 82 63.03 8.73 4.09
N SER A 83 63.30 9.43 5.19
CA SER A 83 62.39 9.54 6.32
C SER A 83 62.64 10.83 7.08
N ASN A 84 61.56 11.47 7.50
CA ASN A 84 61.60 12.60 8.42
C ASN A 84 61.58 12.16 9.89
N VAL A 85 61.57 10.85 10.18
CA VAL A 85 61.54 10.30 11.53
C VAL A 85 62.93 9.85 11.95
N VAL A 86 63.33 10.27 13.15
CA VAL A 86 64.63 9.92 13.74
C VAL A 86 64.48 9.55 15.20
N GLU A 87 65.35 8.65 15.64
CA GLU A 87 65.59 8.36 17.04
C GLU A 87 66.88 9.05 17.47
N VAL A 88 66.84 9.79 18.57
CA VAL A 88 68.00 10.41 19.19
C VAL A 88 68.19 9.90 20.61
N THR A 89 69.43 9.57 20.93
CA THR A 89 69.87 9.33 22.30
C THR A 89 70.67 10.53 22.78
N GLY A 90 70.46 10.98 24.00
CA GLY A 90 71.18 12.12 24.56
C GLY A 90 70.68 12.52 25.93
N LYS A 91 70.97 13.75 26.35
CA LYS A 91 70.61 14.26 27.67
C LYS A 91 70.22 15.74 27.61
N LEU A 92 69.38 16.17 28.55
CA LEU A 92 69.08 17.57 28.74
C LEU A 92 70.26 18.27 29.43
N VAL A 93 70.69 19.41 28.90
CA VAL A 93 71.74 20.25 29.47
C VAL A 93 71.32 21.71 29.44
N LEU A 94 71.97 22.54 30.27
CA LEU A 94 71.86 23.99 30.17
C LEU A 94 72.89 24.51 29.17
N ASP A 95 72.43 25.28 28.19
CA ASP A 95 73.27 26.08 27.30
C ASP A 95 72.98 27.56 27.58
N GLY A 96 73.86 28.18 28.36
CA GLY A 96 73.60 29.50 28.95
C GLY A 96 72.40 29.48 29.91
N LYS A 97 71.29 30.10 29.50
CA LYS A 97 70.02 30.13 30.26
C LYS A 97 68.96 29.18 29.71
N ASP A 98 69.19 28.62 28.52
CA ASP A 98 68.20 27.80 27.83
C ASP A 98 68.48 26.31 28.12
N VAL A 99 67.40 25.52 28.21
CA VAL A 99 67.52 24.06 28.22
C VAL A 99 67.63 23.59 26.77
N VAL A 100 68.61 22.74 26.49
CA VAL A 100 68.81 22.10 25.18
C VAL A 100 69.03 20.60 25.36
N PHE A 101 68.83 19.85 24.28
CA PHE A 101 69.11 18.41 24.26
C PHE A 101 70.44 18.15 23.57
N GLN A 102 71.44 17.66 24.31
CA GLN A 102 72.72 17.27 23.74
C GLN A 102 72.61 15.83 23.21
N VAL A 103 72.58 15.69 21.88
CA VAL A 103 72.49 14.40 21.18
C VAL A 103 73.85 13.71 21.18
N SER A 104 73.88 12.44 21.59
CA SER A 104 75.06 11.58 21.49
C SER A 104 74.96 10.57 20.35
N ARG A 105 73.73 10.21 19.93
CA ARG A 105 73.48 9.29 18.82
C ARG A 105 72.21 9.68 18.10
N ILE A 106 72.22 9.56 16.77
CA ILE A 106 71.04 9.73 15.92
C ILE A 106 70.92 8.54 14.97
N VAL A 107 69.71 8.01 14.83
CA VAL A 107 69.39 6.86 13.96
C VAL A 107 68.14 7.18 13.15
N PRO A 108 68.18 7.09 11.81
CA PRO A 108 66.98 7.25 11.00
C PRO A 108 66.01 6.09 11.26
N ARG A 109 64.72 6.40 11.38
CA ARG A 109 63.64 5.42 11.55
C ARG A 109 62.71 5.47 10.33
N PRO A 110 61.93 4.41 10.06
CA PRO A 110 60.90 4.46 9.02
C PRO A 110 59.92 5.61 9.26
N SER A 111 59.32 6.15 8.21
CA SER A 111 58.27 7.16 8.37
C SER A 111 57.06 6.58 9.12
N ASP A 112 56.17 7.44 9.62
CA ASP A 112 54.95 6.96 10.31
C ASP A 112 54.09 6.09 9.40
N MET A 113 53.95 6.44 8.12
CA MET A 113 53.22 5.62 7.15
C MET A 113 53.91 4.27 6.88
N GLN A 114 55.24 4.22 6.83
CA GLN A 114 55.98 2.96 6.70
C GLN A 114 55.84 2.09 7.96
N THR A 115 55.86 2.71 9.13
CA THR A 115 55.65 2.05 10.42
C THR A 115 54.22 1.51 10.52
N LEU A 116 53.23 2.30 10.12
CA LEU A 116 51.82 1.89 10.01
C LEU A 116 51.68 0.65 9.13
N ALA A 117 52.23 0.69 7.91
CA ALA A 117 52.18 -0.42 6.97
C ALA A 117 52.83 -1.69 7.55
N SER A 118 53.98 -1.55 8.22
CA SER A 118 54.69 -2.66 8.85
C SER A 118 53.89 -3.27 10.01
N ARG A 119 53.31 -2.42 10.88
CA ARG A 119 52.46 -2.87 12.00
C ARG A 119 51.18 -3.54 11.49
N ARG A 120 50.55 -2.98 10.46
CA ARG A 120 49.37 -3.55 9.82
C ARG A 120 49.64 -4.94 9.23
N ALA A 121 50.81 -5.15 8.62
CA ALA A 121 51.20 -6.45 8.05
C ALA A 121 51.38 -7.56 9.10
N LEU A 122 51.71 -7.20 10.35
CA LEU A 122 51.88 -8.12 11.47
C LEU A 122 50.63 -8.25 12.34
N LEU A 123 49.56 -7.53 12.00
CA LEU A 123 48.36 -7.45 12.80
C LEU A 123 47.57 -8.75 12.74
N ASN A 124 47.09 -9.23 13.90
CA ASN A 124 46.12 -10.31 13.93
C ASN A 124 44.74 -9.78 13.50
N THR A 125 44.40 -9.98 12.23
CA THR A 125 43.18 -9.41 11.62
C THR A 125 41.87 -9.94 12.21
N ARG A 126 41.91 -11.01 13.02
CA ARG A 126 40.75 -11.59 13.69
C ARG A 126 40.42 -10.94 15.04
N GLN A 127 41.31 -10.09 15.57
CA GLN A 127 41.11 -9.39 16.84
C GLN A 127 40.80 -7.91 16.56
N SER A 128 39.58 -7.48 16.84
CA SER A 128 39.14 -6.10 16.60
C SER A 128 39.94 -5.10 17.43
N GLU A 129 40.33 -5.47 18.65
CA GLU A 129 41.14 -4.64 19.55
C GLU A 129 42.49 -4.25 18.93
N ALA A 130 43.09 -5.15 18.15
CA ALA A 130 44.35 -4.86 17.48
C ALA A 130 44.19 -3.75 16.43
N TRP A 131 43.10 -3.78 15.66
CA TRP A 131 42.77 -2.75 14.68
C TRP A 131 42.59 -1.38 15.34
N TYR A 132 41.84 -1.31 16.45
CA TYR A 132 41.65 -0.06 17.19
C TYR A 132 42.95 0.46 17.79
N ALA A 133 43.74 -0.39 18.44
CA ALA A 133 45.00 0.04 19.04
C ALA A 133 45.97 0.62 18.00
N LEU A 134 46.01 0.05 16.79
CA LEU A 134 46.82 0.60 15.70
C LEU A 134 46.22 1.92 15.15
N GLY A 135 44.90 2.00 15.03
CA GLY A 135 44.18 3.21 14.65
C GLY A 135 44.39 4.36 15.63
N ASP A 136 44.32 4.09 16.94
CA ASP A 136 44.56 5.08 18.00
C ASP A 136 46.00 5.60 17.95
N TRP A 137 46.98 4.71 17.73
CA TRP A 137 48.36 5.12 17.52
C TRP A 137 48.51 6.05 16.30
N ALA A 138 47.90 5.68 15.17
CA ALA A 138 47.95 6.46 13.94
C ALA A 138 47.25 7.82 14.11
N LEU A 139 46.09 7.85 14.76
CA LEU A 139 45.32 9.06 15.03
C LEU A 139 46.07 9.99 16.00
N GLY A 140 46.69 9.44 17.04
CA GLY A 140 47.51 10.21 17.99
C GLY A 140 48.66 10.91 17.27
N ARG A 141 49.46 10.15 16.50
CA ARG A 141 50.55 10.70 15.68
C ARG A 141 50.05 11.71 14.65
N GLY A 142 48.94 11.40 13.97
CA GLY A 142 48.34 12.26 12.95
C GLY A 142 47.83 13.57 13.53
N THR A 143 47.23 13.53 14.72
CA THR A 143 46.77 14.71 15.44
C THR A 143 47.95 15.55 15.93
N PHE A 144 48.94 14.93 16.57
CA PHE A 144 50.11 15.63 17.10
C PHE A 144 50.87 16.37 15.99
N TYR A 145 51.14 15.71 14.86
CA TYR A 145 51.89 16.31 13.74
C TYR A 145 51.03 17.04 12.71
N ASN A 146 49.71 17.08 12.88
CA ASN A 146 48.75 17.56 11.88
C ASN A 146 48.93 16.91 10.50
N ASP A 147 49.02 15.58 10.48
CA ASP A 147 49.17 14.75 9.29
C ASP A 147 47.81 14.14 8.92
N ASP A 148 47.21 14.65 7.84
CA ASP A 148 45.87 14.24 7.42
C ASP A 148 45.85 12.85 6.79
N ASP A 149 46.92 12.41 6.12
CA ASP A 149 47.02 11.07 5.55
C ASP A 149 47.01 10.01 6.66
N LEU A 150 47.71 10.27 7.76
CA LEU A 150 47.75 9.36 8.90
C LEU A 150 46.41 9.33 9.66
N LYS A 151 45.70 10.47 9.74
CA LYS A 151 44.33 10.52 10.29
C LYS A 151 43.35 9.72 9.42
N VAL A 152 43.41 9.85 8.10
CA VAL A 152 42.59 9.06 7.16
C VAL A 152 42.87 7.57 7.35
N ALA A 153 44.15 7.17 7.38
CA ALA A 153 44.52 5.78 7.58
C ALA A 153 44.08 5.23 8.96
N ALA A 154 44.06 6.07 10.01
CA ALA A 154 43.50 5.70 11.30
C ALA A 154 42.00 5.37 11.22
N HIS A 155 41.21 6.21 10.54
CA HIS A 155 39.78 5.97 10.36
C HIS A 155 39.49 4.71 9.52
N GLU A 156 40.32 4.40 8.52
CA GLU A 156 40.25 3.13 7.80
C GLU A 156 40.50 1.93 8.72
N LEU A 157 41.46 2.02 9.63
CA LEU A 157 41.74 0.96 10.61
C LEU A 157 40.58 0.77 11.60
N PHE A 158 39.96 1.86 12.07
CA PHE A 158 38.76 1.77 12.88
C PHE A 158 37.63 1.08 12.14
N GLN A 159 37.42 1.38 10.86
CA GLN A 159 36.42 0.69 10.04
C GLN A 159 36.71 -0.82 9.93
N GLN A 160 37.97 -1.25 9.80
CA GLN A 160 38.34 -2.67 9.80
C GLN A 160 38.09 -3.34 11.15
N GLY A 161 38.33 -2.64 12.26
CA GLY A 161 37.98 -3.11 13.60
C GLY A 161 36.47 -3.34 13.75
N ILE A 162 35.67 -2.38 13.29
CA ILE A 162 34.21 -2.47 13.28
C ILE A 162 33.74 -3.63 12.39
N GLU A 163 34.30 -3.80 11.20
CA GLU A 163 33.96 -4.91 10.30
C GLU A 163 34.31 -6.28 10.93
N THR A 164 35.43 -6.37 11.64
CA THR A 164 35.82 -7.60 12.35
C THR A 164 34.80 -7.96 13.43
N GLU A 165 34.31 -6.96 14.18
CA GLU A 165 33.20 -7.16 15.13
C GLU A 165 31.90 -7.55 14.41
N ARG A 166 31.56 -6.87 13.31
CA ARG A 166 30.35 -7.15 12.53
C ARG A 166 30.30 -8.60 12.07
N ILE A 167 31.40 -9.12 11.51
CA ILE A 167 31.52 -10.51 11.04
C ILE A 167 31.37 -11.52 12.17
N ALA A 168 31.77 -11.16 13.40
CA ALA A 168 31.64 -12.02 14.57
C ALA A 168 30.20 -12.09 15.11
N LEU A 169 29.34 -11.13 14.76
CA LEU A 169 27.93 -11.14 15.16
C LEU A 169 27.16 -12.23 14.42
N LYS A 170 26.18 -12.81 15.13
CA LYS A 170 25.23 -13.75 14.54
C LYS A 170 23.99 -12.97 14.06
N THR A 171 23.34 -13.50 13.02
CA THR A 171 22.05 -12.96 12.55
C THR A 171 21.03 -12.87 13.68
N GLY A 172 20.35 -11.74 13.78
CA GLY A 172 19.33 -11.44 14.79
C GLY A 172 19.86 -10.70 16.03
N GLN A 173 21.16 -10.41 16.11
CA GLN A 173 21.78 -9.59 17.18
C GLN A 173 21.61 -8.10 16.90
N VAL A 174 20.35 -7.65 16.88
CA VAL A 174 19.94 -6.29 16.48
C VAL A 174 20.56 -5.21 17.37
N GLU A 175 20.50 -5.40 18.69
CA GLU A 175 21.01 -4.41 19.65
C GLU A 175 22.53 -4.27 19.56
N GLU A 176 23.23 -5.38 19.35
CA GLU A 176 24.67 -5.39 19.14
C GLU A 176 25.07 -4.70 17.82
N LEU A 177 24.30 -4.88 16.74
CA LEU A 177 24.52 -4.15 15.48
C LEU A 177 24.29 -2.64 15.63
N LEU A 178 23.26 -2.21 16.37
CA LEU A 178 23.00 -0.80 16.65
C LEU A 178 24.08 -0.19 17.54
N ALA A 179 24.56 -0.93 18.55
CA ALA A 179 25.69 -0.53 19.37
C ALA A 179 26.96 -0.38 18.52
N LEU A 180 27.17 -1.29 17.58
CA LEU A 180 28.30 -1.24 16.65
C LEU A 180 28.23 -0.02 15.71
N ALA A 181 27.04 0.33 15.21
CA ALA A 181 26.84 1.56 14.44
C ALA A 181 27.17 2.81 15.26
N THR A 182 26.74 2.86 16.52
CA THR A 182 27.04 3.96 17.46
C THR A 182 28.54 4.05 17.74
N LYS A 183 29.21 2.91 17.94
CA LYS A 183 30.66 2.83 18.11
C LYS A 183 31.38 3.35 16.86
N ALA A 184 30.97 2.93 15.66
CA ALA A 184 31.54 3.40 14.40
C ALA A 184 31.42 4.92 14.23
N GLU A 185 30.29 5.51 14.61
CA GLU A 185 30.09 6.96 14.63
C GLU A 185 31.04 7.68 15.61
N SER A 186 31.27 7.10 16.81
CA SER A 186 32.21 7.66 17.78
C SER A 186 33.66 7.69 17.28
N TYR A 187 34.06 6.71 16.47
CA TYR A 187 35.35 6.66 15.79
C TYR A 187 35.40 7.48 14.49
N ARG A 188 34.31 8.20 14.16
CA ARG A 188 34.14 8.98 12.93
C ARG A 188 34.38 8.15 11.67
N VAL A 189 33.99 6.88 11.70
CA VAL A 189 33.95 6.04 10.52
C VAL A 189 32.95 6.64 9.53
N ASN A 190 33.20 6.47 8.24
CA ASN A 190 32.44 7.08 7.15
C ASN A 190 30.91 6.93 7.33
N THR A 191 30.17 8.03 7.23
CA THR A 191 28.71 8.10 7.48
C THR A 191 27.91 7.06 6.68
N PRO A 192 28.15 6.84 5.37
CA PRO A 192 27.62 5.71 4.62
C PRO A 192 27.71 4.37 5.34
N TYR A 193 28.86 4.01 5.91
CA TYR A 193 29.03 2.71 6.55
C TYR A 193 28.24 2.62 7.88
N VAL A 194 28.20 3.70 8.66
CA VAL A 194 27.33 3.78 9.85
C VAL A 194 25.86 3.58 9.49
N ARG A 195 25.41 4.22 8.41
CA ARG A 195 24.03 4.08 7.90
C ARG A 195 23.73 2.66 7.44
N GLU A 196 24.68 1.98 6.80
CA GLU A 196 24.58 0.57 6.40
C GLU A 196 24.38 -0.36 7.60
N LEU A 197 25.18 -0.20 8.67
CA LEU A 197 25.02 -0.97 9.91
C LEU A 197 23.62 -0.80 10.52
N ARG A 198 23.11 0.44 10.57
CA ARG A 198 21.75 0.71 11.05
C ARG A 198 20.70 0.05 10.16
N HIS A 199 20.86 0.15 8.85
CA HIS A 199 19.92 -0.45 7.90
C HIS A 199 19.87 -1.97 8.07
N GLN A 200 21.03 -2.62 8.18
CA GLN A 200 21.14 -4.04 8.49
C GLN A 200 20.43 -4.41 9.79
N ALA A 201 20.71 -3.68 10.88
CA ALA A 201 20.10 -3.95 12.18
C ALA A 201 18.57 -3.93 12.12
N TYR A 202 17.99 -2.90 11.49
CA TYR A 202 16.54 -2.80 11.37
C TYR A 202 15.93 -3.80 10.38
N ARG A 203 16.65 -4.18 9.32
CA ARG A 203 16.24 -5.28 8.43
C ARG A 203 16.15 -6.59 9.20
N GLU A 204 17.17 -6.91 9.99
CA GLU A 204 17.16 -8.11 10.84
C GLU A 204 16.04 -8.04 11.89
N GLN A 205 15.80 -6.88 12.50
CA GLN A 205 14.67 -6.68 13.41
C GLN A 205 13.33 -6.94 12.73
N PHE A 206 13.15 -6.42 11.52
CA PHE A 206 11.94 -6.65 10.73
C PHE A 206 11.77 -8.14 10.41
N ASP A 207 12.83 -8.82 9.99
CA ASP A 207 12.79 -10.25 9.67
C ASP A 207 12.40 -11.13 10.86
N LEU A 208 12.80 -10.75 12.07
CA LEU A 208 12.42 -11.44 13.31
C LEU A 208 10.92 -11.28 13.64
N ILE A 209 10.33 -10.11 13.35
CA ILE A 209 8.97 -9.79 13.81
C ILE A 209 7.91 -9.91 12.70
N LYS A 210 8.29 -9.91 11.41
CA LYS A 210 7.33 -9.85 10.29
C LYS A 210 6.38 -11.05 10.23
N ALA A 211 6.81 -12.21 10.75
CA ALA A 211 6.00 -13.42 10.79
C ALA A 211 4.97 -13.43 11.94
N ASP A 212 5.16 -12.64 12.99
CA ASP A 212 4.23 -12.57 14.11
C ASP A 212 3.03 -11.67 13.75
N PRO A 213 1.79 -12.21 13.71
CA PRO A 213 0.59 -11.42 13.47
C PRO A 213 0.41 -10.28 14.48
N LYS A 214 0.85 -10.47 15.73
CA LYS A 214 0.70 -9.53 16.83
C LYS A 214 1.83 -8.50 16.94
N ALA A 215 2.91 -8.65 16.17
CA ALA A 215 4.02 -7.71 16.21
C ALA A 215 3.56 -6.29 15.88
N ASP A 216 3.95 -5.34 16.74
CA ASP A 216 3.74 -3.91 16.52
C ASP A 216 4.81 -3.37 15.58
N LEU A 217 4.51 -3.42 14.28
CA LEU A 217 5.34 -2.83 13.24
C LEU A 217 5.32 -1.29 13.27
N GLY A 218 4.39 -0.66 14.00
CA GLY A 218 4.27 0.79 14.08
C GLY A 218 5.45 1.43 14.79
N GLU A 219 5.91 0.84 15.89
CA GLU A 219 7.11 1.29 16.60
C GLU A 219 8.36 1.25 15.70
N LEU A 220 8.51 0.16 14.93
CA LEU A 220 9.63 0.03 14.00
C LEU A 220 9.59 1.08 12.88
N VAL A 221 8.41 1.37 12.32
CA VAL A 221 8.27 2.46 11.34
C VAL A 221 8.70 3.81 11.93
N LEU A 222 8.32 4.11 13.17
CA LEU A 222 8.71 5.36 13.82
C LEU A 222 10.25 5.44 13.99
N LYS A 223 10.88 4.36 14.47
CA LYS A 223 12.34 4.27 14.58
C LYS A 223 13.02 4.45 13.21
N LEU A 224 12.52 3.82 12.16
CA LEU A 224 13.06 3.99 10.80
C LEU A 224 12.96 5.44 10.31
N LYS A 225 11.85 6.14 10.57
CA LYS A 225 11.68 7.55 10.18
C LYS A 225 12.59 8.49 10.96
N GLU A 226 12.88 8.17 12.22
CA GLU A 226 13.84 8.91 13.04
C GLU A 226 15.27 8.72 12.56
N GLN A 227 15.68 7.47 12.32
CA GLN A 227 17.05 7.12 11.92
C GLN A 227 17.34 7.42 10.45
N PHE A 228 16.32 7.36 9.60
CA PHE A 228 16.39 7.62 8.17
C PHE A 228 15.34 8.66 7.76
N PRO A 229 15.60 9.96 7.93
CA PRO A 229 14.61 11.02 7.67
C PRO A 229 14.06 11.03 6.23
N ALA A 230 14.81 10.51 5.25
CA ALA A 230 14.36 10.35 3.87
C ALA A 230 13.20 9.34 3.74
N SER A 231 13.13 8.34 4.62
CA SER A 231 12.09 7.29 4.61
C SER A 231 10.68 7.80 4.93
N GLY A 232 10.57 8.99 5.50
CA GLY A 232 9.30 9.67 5.76
C GLY A 232 8.78 10.49 4.57
N ARG A 233 9.56 10.64 3.51
CA ARG A 233 9.22 11.47 2.35
C ARG A 233 8.68 10.62 1.22
N ARG A 234 7.80 11.20 0.40
CA ARG A 234 7.33 10.54 -0.82
C ARG A 234 8.51 10.28 -1.76
N LEU A 235 8.56 9.09 -2.35
CA LEU A 235 9.58 8.79 -3.35
C LEU A 235 9.46 9.70 -4.58
N PRO A 236 10.58 10.21 -5.13
CA PRO A 236 10.61 10.69 -6.50
C PRO A 236 10.32 9.52 -7.47
N ALA A 237 10.13 9.80 -8.76
CA ALA A 237 10.07 8.72 -9.75
C ALA A 237 11.37 7.89 -9.71
N TYR A 238 11.23 6.57 -9.60
CA TYR A 238 12.33 5.60 -9.64
C TYR A 238 12.01 4.49 -10.63
N ASP A 239 13.05 3.82 -11.11
CA ASP A 239 12.91 2.71 -12.04
C ASP A 239 12.43 1.44 -11.33
N ALA A 240 11.52 0.68 -11.94
CA ALA A 240 10.95 -0.52 -11.33
C ALA A 240 11.98 -1.62 -11.05
N ASP A 241 13.09 -1.65 -11.81
CA ASP A 241 14.19 -2.59 -11.55
C ASP A 241 14.93 -2.27 -10.24
N THR A 242 14.95 -1.00 -9.83
CA THR A 242 15.59 -0.54 -8.60
C THR A 242 14.92 -1.15 -7.37
N GLU A 243 13.60 -1.10 -7.32
CA GLU A 243 12.82 -1.72 -6.24
C GLU A 243 12.96 -3.24 -6.28
N ARG A 244 12.87 -3.85 -7.47
CA ARG A 244 13.00 -5.31 -7.63
C ARG A 244 14.34 -5.84 -7.11
N LYS A 245 15.45 -5.18 -7.46
CA LYS A 245 16.79 -5.54 -6.97
C LYS A 245 16.88 -5.42 -5.46
N TYR A 246 16.42 -4.28 -4.92
CA TYR A 246 16.43 -4.05 -3.48
C TYR A 246 15.58 -5.06 -2.71
N GLN A 247 14.42 -5.46 -3.23
CA GLN A 247 13.59 -6.50 -2.60
C GLN A 247 14.23 -7.89 -2.65
N ALA A 248 15.06 -8.18 -3.66
CA ALA A 248 15.72 -9.47 -3.81
C ALA A 248 16.91 -9.64 -2.84
N ASP A 249 17.74 -8.61 -2.67
CA ASP A 249 18.84 -8.60 -1.70
C ASP A 249 19.01 -7.21 -1.08
N PRO A 250 18.21 -6.89 -0.04
CA PRO A 250 18.19 -5.55 0.54
C PRO A 250 19.54 -5.12 1.12
N LEU A 251 20.30 -6.05 1.69
CA LEU A 251 21.56 -5.74 2.37
C LEU A 251 22.67 -5.46 1.37
N ALA A 252 22.83 -6.33 0.36
CA ALA A 252 23.88 -6.14 -0.65
C ALA A 252 23.64 -4.89 -1.50
N GLU A 253 22.40 -4.67 -1.96
CA GLU A 253 22.05 -3.49 -2.75
C GLU A 253 22.24 -2.19 -1.95
N TYR A 254 21.89 -2.19 -0.66
CA TYR A 254 22.08 -1.02 0.19
C TYR A 254 23.56 -0.71 0.44
N ALA A 255 24.38 -1.73 0.68
CA ALA A 255 25.83 -1.57 0.85
C ALA A 255 26.48 -0.95 -0.40
N ALA A 256 26.12 -1.45 -1.59
CA ALA A 256 26.65 -0.96 -2.87
C ALA A 256 26.09 0.41 -3.31
N ALA A 257 24.96 0.85 -2.73
CA ALA A 257 24.28 2.06 -3.15
C ALA A 257 24.99 3.36 -2.76
N ARG A 258 24.88 4.35 -3.64
CA ARG A 258 25.19 5.77 -3.37
C ARG A 258 24.09 6.42 -2.52
N THR A 259 24.40 7.58 -1.92
CA THR A 259 23.54 8.25 -0.92
C THR A 259 22.10 8.50 -1.38
N ASP A 260 21.90 8.99 -2.60
CA ASP A 260 20.57 9.26 -3.17
C ASP A 260 19.75 7.98 -3.39
N LEU A 261 20.42 6.87 -3.72
CA LEU A 261 19.76 5.58 -3.88
C LEU A 261 19.41 4.96 -2.51
N ARG A 262 20.24 5.18 -1.49
CA ARG A 262 19.93 4.78 -0.10
C ARG A 262 18.72 5.52 0.47
N ASP A 263 18.53 6.79 0.11
CA ASP A 263 17.33 7.54 0.47
C ASP A 263 16.06 6.88 -0.13
N ILE A 264 16.14 6.39 -1.36
CA ILE A 264 15.06 5.62 -2.00
C ILE A 264 14.83 4.30 -1.25
N TYR A 265 15.90 3.54 -0.96
CA TYR A 265 15.81 2.27 -0.27
C TYR A 265 15.25 2.37 1.16
N ASP A 266 15.61 3.40 1.91
CA ASP A 266 15.06 3.61 3.25
C ASP A 266 13.55 3.87 3.20
N ARG A 267 13.06 4.59 2.18
CA ARG A 267 11.61 4.77 1.97
C ARG A 267 10.94 3.48 1.48
N LEU A 268 11.55 2.73 0.55
CA LEU A 268 11.02 1.42 0.13
C LEU A 268 10.90 0.45 1.32
N PHE A 269 11.85 0.48 2.24
CA PHE A 269 11.78 -0.34 3.45
C PHE A 269 10.56 0.05 4.32
N VAL A 270 10.33 1.34 4.56
CA VAL A 270 9.12 1.80 5.28
C VAL A 270 7.84 1.42 4.54
N LEU A 271 7.82 1.49 3.20
CA LEU A 271 6.67 1.07 2.41
C LEU A 271 6.34 -0.41 2.62
N GLU A 272 7.34 -1.28 2.65
CA GLU A 272 7.16 -2.71 2.93
C GLU A 272 6.50 -2.95 4.30
N LEU A 273 6.97 -2.25 5.35
CA LEU A 273 6.38 -2.34 6.68
C LEU A 273 4.94 -1.83 6.72
N GLU A 274 4.65 -0.71 6.08
CA GLU A 274 3.30 -0.14 6.02
C GLU A 274 2.34 -1.03 5.24
N MET A 275 2.78 -1.61 4.12
CA MET A 275 2.00 -2.59 3.36
C MET A 275 1.65 -3.80 4.22
N LEU A 276 2.61 -4.32 5.00
CA LEU A 276 2.35 -5.44 5.90
C LEU A 276 1.40 -5.04 7.06
N ARG A 277 1.56 -3.85 7.65
CA ARG A 277 0.66 -3.31 8.69
C ARG A 277 -0.77 -3.17 8.19
N ILE A 278 -0.96 -2.55 7.03
CA ILE A 278 -2.27 -2.39 6.43
C ILE A 278 -2.82 -3.76 6.05
N GLY A 279 -1.97 -4.65 5.52
CA GLY A 279 -2.30 -6.03 5.18
C GLY A 279 -2.97 -6.80 6.33
N LYS A 280 -2.44 -6.66 7.56
CA LYS A 280 -3.01 -7.27 8.77
C LYS A 280 -4.42 -6.75 9.14
N ARG A 281 -4.85 -5.60 8.61
CA ARG A 281 -6.18 -5.00 8.85
C ARG A 281 -7.19 -5.34 7.76
N ILE A 282 -6.76 -5.90 6.64
CA ILE A 282 -7.66 -6.25 5.53
C ILE A 282 -8.59 -7.37 5.97
N LYS A 283 -9.91 -7.15 5.88
CA LYS A 283 -10.88 -8.22 6.09
C LYS A 283 -11.01 -9.08 4.85
N ALA A 284 -11.09 -10.39 5.03
CA ALA A 284 -11.19 -11.35 3.93
C ALA A 284 -12.45 -11.17 3.07
N ASP A 285 -13.52 -10.61 3.64
CA ASP A 285 -14.77 -10.32 2.94
C ASP A 285 -14.75 -8.99 2.16
N GLY A 286 -13.69 -8.19 2.27
CA GLY A 286 -13.57 -6.90 1.59
C GLY A 286 -14.42 -5.78 2.20
N SER A 287 -15.10 -6.01 3.32
CA SER A 287 -16.07 -5.08 3.92
C SER A 287 -15.48 -3.77 4.45
N ASN A 288 -14.16 -3.66 4.54
CA ASN A 288 -13.45 -2.45 5.00
C ASN A 288 -12.56 -1.82 3.92
N GLY A 289 -12.86 -2.05 2.63
CA GLY A 289 -12.05 -1.56 1.52
C GLY A 289 -11.81 -0.05 1.49
N ASN A 290 -12.79 0.78 1.84
CA ASN A 290 -12.69 2.24 1.93
C ASN A 290 -11.76 2.68 3.06
N GLU A 291 -11.84 2.03 4.23
CA GLU A 291 -10.92 2.27 5.35
C GLU A 291 -9.47 1.93 4.94
N ILE A 292 -9.28 0.77 4.30
CA ILE A 292 -7.98 0.33 3.80
C ILE A 292 -7.46 1.27 2.71
N ALA A 293 -8.31 1.71 1.79
CA ALA A 293 -7.95 2.65 0.73
C ALA A 293 -7.43 3.98 1.30
N ALA A 294 -8.09 4.54 2.31
CA ALA A 294 -7.66 5.77 2.96
C ALA A 294 -6.28 5.63 3.65
N LEU A 295 -6.00 4.45 4.23
CA LEU A 295 -4.68 4.16 4.80
C LEU A 295 -3.59 4.12 3.71
N TYR A 296 -3.86 3.46 2.57
CA TYR A 296 -2.91 3.43 1.45
C TYR A 296 -2.66 4.84 0.89
N GLU A 297 -3.69 5.66 0.71
CA GLU A 297 -3.53 7.03 0.21
C GLU A 297 -2.67 7.90 1.13
N THR A 298 -2.79 7.69 2.44
CA THR A 298 -2.05 8.46 3.45
C THR A 298 -0.61 7.97 3.61
N MET A 299 -0.41 6.65 3.70
CA MET A 299 0.86 6.06 4.11
C MET A 299 1.73 5.64 2.92
N ILE A 300 1.10 5.30 1.79
CA ILE A 300 1.72 4.72 0.59
C ILE A 300 1.21 5.41 -0.70
N PRO A 301 1.39 6.75 -0.83
CA PRO A 301 0.98 7.50 -2.02
C PRO A 301 1.74 7.12 -3.31
N GLU A 302 2.76 6.26 -3.20
CA GLU A 302 3.51 5.68 -4.32
C GLU A 302 2.75 4.56 -5.05
N ARG A 303 1.65 4.03 -4.49
CA ARG A 303 0.82 2.97 -5.08
C ARG A 303 -0.63 3.44 -5.33
N PRO A 304 -0.87 4.42 -6.23
CA PRO A 304 -2.20 5.00 -6.44
C PRO A 304 -3.25 4.00 -6.94
N GLU A 305 -2.83 2.88 -7.50
CA GLU A 305 -3.70 1.80 -7.98
C GLU A 305 -4.37 0.99 -6.86
N LEU A 306 -3.71 0.84 -5.70
CA LEU A 306 -4.20 -0.02 -4.61
C LEU A 306 -5.48 0.52 -3.94
N PRO A 307 -5.60 1.82 -3.61
CA PRO A 307 -6.82 2.39 -3.05
C PRO A 307 -8.07 2.06 -3.90
N GLN A 308 -7.98 2.19 -5.22
CA GLN A 308 -9.11 1.90 -6.10
C GLN A 308 -9.54 0.43 -6.05
N GLN A 309 -8.59 -0.50 -6.04
CA GLN A 309 -8.87 -1.94 -5.94
C GLN A 309 -9.58 -2.29 -4.61
N PHE A 310 -9.19 -1.67 -3.50
CA PHE A 310 -9.87 -1.91 -2.22
C PHE A 310 -11.27 -1.31 -2.18
N ARG A 311 -11.48 -0.12 -2.73
CA ARG A 311 -12.84 0.47 -2.87
C ARG A 311 -13.76 -0.42 -3.70
N GLU A 312 -13.23 -1.03 -4.76
CA GLU A 312 -13.98 -1.98 -5.60
C GLU A 312 -14.37 -3.24 -4.82
N LYS A 313 -13.45 -3.81 -4.04
CA LYS A 313 -13.75 -4.97 -3.17
C LYS A 313 -14.87 -4.68 -2.17
N GLU A 314 -14.92 -3.49 -1.59
CA GLU A 314 -16.03 -3.13 -0.68
C GLU A 314 -17.36 -2.97 -1.43
N LEU A 315 -17.35 -2.39 -2.64
CA LEU A 315 -18.55 -2.35 -3.48
C LEU A 315 -19.05 -3.75 -3.84
N ASP A 316 -18.15 -4.67 -4.18
CA ASP A 316 -18.49 -6.07 -4.48
C ASP A 316 -19.08 -6.77 -3.26
N TYR A 317 -18.50 -6.54 -2.08
CA TYR A 317 -19.04 -7.02 -0.81
C TYR A 317 -20.47 -6.52 -0.59
N HIS A 318 -20.71 -5.23 -0.75
CA HIS A 318 -22.05 -4.65 -0.62
C HIS A 318 -23.01 -5.21 -1.68
N PHE A 319 -22.57 -5.33 -2.93
CA PHE A 319 -23.35 -5.92 -4.02
C PHE A 319 -23.81 -7.34 -3.70
N SER A 320 -22.94 -8.17 -3.10
CA SER A 320 -23.29 -9.54 -2.69
C SER A 320 -24.35 -9.62 -1.58
N ARG A 321 -24.55 -8.52 -0.82
CA ARG A 321 -25.45 -8.45 0.33
C ARG A 321 -26.72 -7.65 0.07
N VAL A 322 -26.95 -7.24 -1.16
CA VAL A 322 -28.11 -6.44 -1.60
C VAL A 322 -29.44 -7.01 -1.10
N ALA A 323 -29.60 -8.34 -1.07
CA ALA A 323 -30.81 -9.01 -0.59
C ALA A 323 -31.21 -8.64 0.86
N SER A 324 -30.25 -8.22 1.68
CA SER A 324 -30.45 -7.86 3.09
C SER A 324 -30.56 -6.35 3.35
N MET A 325 -30.38 -5.53 2.31
CA MET A 325 -30.35 -4.07 2.43
C MET A 325 -31.74 -3.46 2.60
N THR A 326 -31.79 -2.31 3.28
CA THR A 326 -32.92 -1.39 3.23
C THR A 326 -33.05 -0.76 1.84
N ARG A 327 -34.21 -0.14 1.55
CA ARG A 327 -34.42 0.56 0.25
C ARG A 327 -33.42 1.70 0.08
N THR A 328 -33.13 2.45 1.13
CA THR A 328 -32.17 3.57 1.12
C THR A 328 -30.76 3.08 0.81
N GLU A 329 -30.27 2.08 1.53
CA GLU A 329 -28.93 1.51 1.29
C GLU A 329 -28.78 0.94 -0.13
N MET A 330 -29.82 0.30 -0.65
CA MET A 330 -29.86 -0.22 -2.02
C MET A 330 -29.78 0.92 -3.05
N LEU A 331 -30.54 2.01 -2.86
CA LEU A 331 -30.50 3.17 -3.75
C LEU A 331 -29.14 3.86 -3.72
N GLU A 332 -28.58 4.09 -2.52
CA GLU A 332 -27.24 4.65 -2.35
C GLU A 332 -26.17 3.79 -3.05
N LEU A 333 -26.26 2.46 -2.95
CA LEU A 333 -25.35 1.56 -3.65
C LEU A 333 -25.52 1.63 -5.18
N SER A 334 -26.76 1.68 -5.66
CA SER A 334 -27.05 1.85 -7.09
C SER A 334 -26.47 3.17 -7.61
N GLU A 335 -26.65 4.27 -6.88
CA GLU A 335 -26.12 5.59 -7.24
C GLU A 335 -24.59 5.58 -7.26
N LYS A 336 -23.94 4.89 -6.32
CA LYS A 336 -22.48 4.70 -6.33
C LYS A 336 -21.98 4.01 -7.61
N PHE A 337 -22.70 3.02 -8.13
CA PHE A 337 -22.34 2.38 -9.42
C PHE A 337 -22.59 3.30 -10.61
N VAL A 338 -23.72 4.03 -10.63
CA VAL A 338 -24.02 5.00 -11.71
C VAL A 338 -22.98 6.12 -11.76
N ALA A 339 -22.58 6.66 -10.60
CA ALA A 339 -21.55 7.70 -10.50
C ALA A 339 -20.16 7.21 -10.95
N ARG A 340 -19.93 5.90 -11.00
CA ARG A 340 -18.71 5.27 -11.51
C ARG A 340 -18.83 4.82 -12.96
N GLU A 341 -19.84 5.31 -13.68
CA GLU A 341 -20.11 4.96 -15.09
C GLU A 341 -20.43 3.46 -15.29
N GLU A 342 -20.94 2.79 -14.24
CA GLU A 342 -21.38 1.38 -14.26
C GLU A 342 -22.91 1.26 -14.10
N PRO A 343 -23.74 1.89 -14.94
CA PRO A 343 -25.20 1.91 -14.76
C PRO A 343 -25.84 0.52 -14.80
N GLY A 344 -25.27 -0.43 -15.54
CA GLY A 344 -25.74 -1.82 -15.57
C GLY A 344 -25.64 -2.52 -14.22
N ARG A 345 -24.58 -2.25 -13.43
CA ARG A 345 -24.46 -2.77 -12.06
C ARG A 345 -25.40 -2.06 -11.11
N GLY A 346 -25.63 -0.76 -11.30
CA GLY A 346 -26.65 -0.01 -10.57
C GLY A 346 -28.05 -0.62 -10.77
N LEU A 347 -28.43 -0.94 -12.00
CA LEU A 347 -29.69 -1.64 -12.29
C LEU A 347 -29.72 -3.03 -11.64
N ALA A 348 -28.64 -3.81 -11.73
CA ALA A 348 -28.55 -5.13 -11.14
C ALA A 348 -28.70 -5.12 -9.60
N VAL A 349 -28.25 -4.06 -8.91
CA VAL A 349 -28.50 -3.84 -7.48
C VAL A 349 -30.02 -3.79 -7.22
N LYS A 350 -30.75 -2.98 -7.98
CA LYS A 350 -32.20 -2.83 -7.82
C LYS A 350 -32.93 -4.13 -8.10
N GLU A 351 -32.58 -4.82 -9.20
CA GLU A 351 -33.19 -6.11 -9.56
C GLU A 351 -32.95 -7.18 -8.49
N ASN A 352 -31.71 -7.32 -8.00
CA ASN A 352 -31.37 -8.33 -6.99
C ASN A 352 -32.12 -8.07 -5.67
N TRP A 353 -32.28 -6.80 -5.30
CA TRP A 353 -33.06 -6.40 -4.14
C TRP A 353 -34.55 -6.73 -4.29
N LEU A 354 -35.13 -6.47 -5.46
CA LEU A 354 -36.52 -6.80 -5.78
C LEU A 354 -36.75 -8.32 -5.75
N LYS A 355 -35.91 -9.09 -6.44
CA LYS A 355 -35.95 -10.56 -6.48
C LYS A 355 -35.90 -11.16 -5.06
N ALA A 356 -35.07 -10.62 -4.17
CA ALA A 356 -34.98 -11.10 -2.79
C ALA A 356 -36.28 -10.89 -1.97
N ARG A 357 -37.08 -9.88 -2.30
CA ARG A 357 -38.32 -9.54 -1.59
C ARG A 357 -39.56 -10.25 -2.14
N GLU A 358 -39.47 -10.78 -3.36
CA GLU A 358 -40.57 -11.46 -4.04
C GLU A 358 -41.30 -12.50 -3.18
N PRO A 359 -40.62 -13.42 -2.44
CA PRO A 359 -41.32 -14.42 -1.62
C PRO A 359 -42.18 -13.81 -0.51
N ARG A 360 -41.80 -12.64 0.02
CA ARG A 360 -42.62 -11.92 1.01
C ARG A 360 -43.80 -11.26 0.33
N MET A 361 -43.58 -10.54 -0.76
CA MET A 361 -44.64 -9.83 -1.49
C MET A 361 -45.73 -10.78 -1.99
N ARG A 362 -45.34 -11.97 -2.47
CA ARG A 362 -46.29 -13.03 -2.87
C ARG A 362 -47.12 -13.55 -1.68
N ARG A 363 -46.54 -13.66 -0.49
CA ARG A 363 -47.28 -14.06 0.74
C ARG A 363 -48.29 -13.02 1.19
N ASP A 364 -48.05 -11.74 0.89
CA ASP A 364 -48.95 -10.63 1.19
C ASP A 364 -50.14 -10.55 0.20
N GLY A 365 -50.23 -11.49 -0.76
CA GLY A 365 -51.37 -11.66 -1.66
C GLY A 365 -51.49 -10.58 -2.74
N ALA A 366 -52.71 -10.34 -3.24
CA ALA A 366 -52.95 -9.41 -4.35
C ALA A 366 -52.46 -7.98 -4.06
N ARG A 367 -52.54 -7.52 -2.80
CA ARG A 367 -52.00 -6.23 -2.38
C ARG A 367 -50.48 -6.18 -2.51
N GLY A 368 -49.79 -7.18 -1.94
CA GLY A 368 -48.33 -7.26 -2.00
C GLY A 368 -47.80 -7.35 -3.42
N LEU A 369 -48.50 -8.07 -4.31
CA LEU A 369 -48.15 -8.15 -5.73
C LEU A 369 -48.30 -6.81 -6.47
N CYS A 370 -49.36 -6.05 -6.21
CA CYS A 370 -49.50 -4.71 -6.79
C CYS A 370 -48.44 -3.74 -6.26
N GLU A 371 -48.18 -3.73 -4.95
CA GLU A 371 -47.10 -2.91 -4.36
C GLU A 371 -45.72 -3.31 -4.95
N PHE A 372 -45.48 -4.60 -5.16
CA PHE A 372 -44.25 -5.09 -5.78
C PHE A 372 -44.13 -4.71 -7.25
N ALA A 373 -45.24 -4.70 -8.00
CA ALA A 373 -45.27 -4.26 -9.40
C ALA A 373 -44.90 -2.77 -9.52
N GLU A 374 -45.44 -1.92 -8.65
CA GLU A 374 -45.06 -0.49 -8.59
C GLU A 374 -43.58 -0.31 -8.26
N ASP A 375 -43.01 -1.15 -7.39
CA ASP A 375 -41.59 -1.13 -7.07
C ASP A 375 -40.71 -1.51 -8.30
N TRP A 376 -41.13 -2.49 -9.12
CA TRP A 376 -40.45 -2.82 -10.38
C TRP A 376 -40.47 -1.64 -11.37
N ILE A 377 -41.63 -1.00 -11.56
CA ILE A 377 -41.76 0.17 -12.44
C ILE A 377 -40.88 1.31 -11.93
N THR A 378 -41.03 1.67 -10.66
CA THR A 378 -40.39 2.85 -10.08
C THR A 378 -38.86 2.71 -10.03
N LEU A 379 -38.36 1.50 -9.74
CA LEU A 379 -36.92 1.30 -9.55
C LEU A 379 -36.19 0.94 -10.85
N THR A 380 -36.83 0.13 -11.70
CA THR A 380 -36.17 -0.49 -12.87
C THR A 380 -36.81 -0.16 -14.21
N GLU A 381 -37.96 0.53 -14.23
CA GLU A 381 -38.75 0.80 -15.43
C GLU A 381 -39.19 -0.49 -16.17
N ASP A 382 -39.22 -1.64 -15.48
CA ASP A 382 -39.64 -2.92 -16.03
C ASP A 382 -41.16 -3.10 -15.97
N TYR A 383 -41.84 -2.51 -16.95
CA TYR A 383 -43.29 -2.61 -17.13
C TYR A 383 -43.77 -4.04 -17.45
N GLU A 384 -42.94 -4.87 -18.07
CA GLU A 384 -43.30 -6.22 -18.49
C GLU A 384 -43.41 -7.16 -17.29
N THR A 385 -42.43 -7.10 -16.38
CA THR A 385 -42.48 -7.83 -15.10
C THR A 385 -43.63 -7.32 -14.23
N ALA A 386 -43.79 -6.00 -14.12
CA ALA A 386 -44.88 -5.38 -13.36
C ALA A 386 -46.27 -5.82 -13.87
N ARG A 387 -46.48 -5.83 -15.19
CA ARG A 387 -47.71 -6.35 -15.80
C ARG A 387 -48.00 -7.79 -15.37
N GLY A 388 -46.99 -8.66 -15.42
CA GLY A 388 -47.13 -10.05 -15.00
C GLY A 388 -47.65 -10.16 -13.55
N LEU A 389 -47.11 -9.33 -12.66
CA LEU A 389 -47.52 -9.24 -11.26
C LEU A 389 -48.95 -8.71 -11.09
N TYR A 390 -49.40 -7.70 -11.87
CA TYR A 390 -50.80 -7.25 -11.84
C TYR A 390 -51.79 -8.29 -12.34
N ILE A 391 -51.46 -9.01 -13.43
CA ILE A 391 -52.30 -10.11 -13.93
C ILE A 391 -52.41 -11.20 -12.86
N GLU A 392 -51.32 -11.50 -12.17
CA GLU A 392 -51.33 -12.47 -11.07
C GLU A 392 -52.14 -11.97 -9.87
N ALA A 393 -51.99 -10.70 -9.49
CA ALA A 393 -52.76 -10.07 -8.42
C ALA A 393 -54.27 -10.17 -8.68
N TYR A 394 -54.70 -9.90 -9.92
CA TYR A 394 -56.09 -10.06 -10.34
C TYR A 394 -56.55 -11.52 -10.23
N ARG A 395 -55.74 -12.49 -10.63
CA ARG A 395 -56.08 -13.92 -10.49
C ARG A 395 -56.27 -14.33 -9.03
N LEU A 396 -55.44 -13.80 -8.12
CA LEU A 396 -55.55 -14.08 -6.69
C LEU A 396 -56.78 -13.40 -6.06
N ASN A 397 -57.11 -12.18 -6.48
CA ASN A 397 -58.29 -11.47 -6.00
C ASN A 397 -58.88 -10.56 -7.10
N PRO A 398 -59.86 -11.05 -7.90
CA PRO A 398 -60.49 -10.27 -8.97
C PRO A 398 -61.23 -9.02 -8.48
N GLY A 399 -61.59 -8.98 -7.19
CA GLY A 399 -62.25 -7.85 -6.55
C GLY A 399 -61.31 -6.80 -6.00
N TYR A 400 -59.98 -6.91 -6.21
CA TYR A 400 -58.99 -5.94 -5.75
C TYR A 400 -58.73 -4.86 -6.83
N PRO A 401 -59.31 -3.65 -6.70
CA PRO A 401 -59.35 -2.66 -7.78
C PRO A 401 -57.99 -2.20 -8.31
N PRO A 402 -56.92 -2.07 -7.51
CA PRO A 402 -55.63 -1.59 -8.02
C PRO A 402 -55.08 -2.41 -9.20
N SER A 403 -55.35 -3.73 -9.24
CA SER A 403 -54.91 -4.58 -10.34
C SER A 403 -55.67 -4.31 -11.65
N THR A 404 -56.99 -4.12 -11.58
CA THR A 404 -57.82 -3.88 -12.76
C THR A 404 -57.64 -2.46 -13.28
N VAL A 405 -57.56 -1.48 -12.38
CA VAL A 405 -57.36 -0.06 -12.73
C VAL A 405 -56.03 0.13 -13.46
N TRP A 406 -54.95 -0.48 -12.97
CA TRP A 406 -53.65 -0.38 -13.63
C TRP A 406 -53.66 -1.05 -15.00
N LEU A 407 -54.24 -2.25 -15.14
CA LEU A 407 -54.30 -2.98 -16.41
C LEU A 407 -55.12 -2.21 -17.46
N GLU A 408 -56.28 -1.67 -17.11
CA GLU A 408 -57.10 -0.84 -18.01
C GLU A 408 -56.36 0.44 -18.43
N ALA A 409 -55.73 1.13 -17.47
CA ALA A 409 -54.96 2.35 -17.75
C ALA A 409 -53.76 2.09 -18.66
N ASN A 410 -53.23 0.87 -18.68
CA ASN A 410 -52.09 0.45 -19.50
C ASN A 410 -52.52 -0.34 -20.76
N GLY A 411 -53.78 -0.20 -21.20
CA GLY A 411 -54.23 -0.68 -22.51
C GLY A 411 -54.59 -2.17 -22.56
N TYR A 412 -54.92 -2.77 -21.42
CA TYR A 412 -55.41 -4.15 -21.34
C TYR A 412 -56.93 -4.18 -21.16
N VAL A 413 -57.58 -5.18 -21.74
CA VAL A 413 -59.02 -5.44 -21.58
C VAL A 413 -59.25 -6.87 -21.11
N LEU A 414 -60.29 -7.05 -20.30
CA LEU A 414 -60.69 -8.36 -19.83
C LEU A 414 -61.53 -9.08 -20.90
N HIS A 415 -60.98 -10.13 -21.51
CA HIS A 415 -61.68 -10.98 -22.47
C HIS A 415 -61.65 -12.44 -22.00
N GLN A 416 -62.83 -13.07 -21.88
CA GLN A 416 -62.95 -14.46 -21.42
C GLN A 416 -62.16 -14.76 -20.12
N ASN A 417 -62.28 -13.87 -19.13
CA ASN A 417 -61.60 -13.97 -17.83
C ASN A 417 -60.06 -13.95 -17.91
N LYS A 418 -59.50 -13.40 -19.00
CA LYS A 418 -58.06 -13.18 -19.19
C LYS A 418 -57.83 -11.74 -19.62
N TRP A 419 -56.80 -11.11 -19.04
CA TRP A 419 -56.33 -9.81 -19.49
C TRP A 419 -55.52 -9.99 -20.76
N ILE A 420 -55.93 -9.31 -21.83
CA ILE A 420 -55.23 -9.27 -23.11
C ILE A 420 -55.03 -7.82 -23.55
N PRO A 421 -53.99 -7.53 -24.34
CA PRO A 421 -53.83 -6.22 -24.98
C PRO A 421 -55.08 -5.84 -25.77
N ALA A 422 -55.51 -4.58 -25.67
CA ALA A 422 -56.74 -4.10 -26.31
C ALA A 422 -56.73 -4.22 -27.84
N ASP A 423 -55.54 -4.17 -28.46
CA ASP A 423 -55.31 -4.35 -29.89
C ASP A 423 -55.44 -5.82 -30.35
N GLN A 424 -55.30 -6.77 -29.43
CA GLN A 424 -55.46 -8.21 -29.66
C GLN A 424 -56.85 -8.72 -29.27
N ALA A 425 -57.68 -7.88 -28.64
CA ALA A 425 -59.05 -8.24 -28.33
C ALA A 425 -59.88 -8.32 -29.62
N PRO A 426 -60.61 -9.42 -29.85
CA PRO A 426 -61.53 -9.47 -30.98
C PRO A 426 -62.51 -8.30 -30.87
N PRO A 427 -62.86 -7.64 -31.99
CA PRO A 427 -63.77 -6.51 -31.98
C PRO A 427 -65.03 -6.92 -31.21
N SER A 428 -65.43 -6.11 -30.24
CA SER A 428 -66.67 -6.34 -29.51
C SER A 428 -67.81 -6.46 -30.53
N GLY A 429 -68.74 -7.41 -30.34
CA GLY A 429 -69.83 -7.66 -31.30
C GLY A 429 -70.64 -6.41 -31.66
N ASP A 430 -70.61 -5.37 -30.82
CA ASP A 430 -71.22 -4.06 -31.06
C ASP A 430 -70.54 -3.24 -32.17
N ALA A 431 -69.22 -3.39 -32.37
CA ALA A 431 -68.48 -2.70 -33.42
C ALA A 431 -68.80 -3.28 -34.81
N GLU A 432 -68.94 -4.61 -34.91
CA GLU A 432 -69.36 -5.27 -36.15
C GLU A 432 -70.82 -4.95 -36.50
N MET A 433 -71.70 -4.85 -35.51
CA MET A 433 -73.09 -4.42 -35.72
C MET A 433 -73.19 -2.97 -36.21
N ARG A 434 -72.39 -2.03 -35.68
CA ARG A 434 -72.38 -0.64 -36.17
C ARG A 434 -71.89 -0.53 -37.61
N LYS A 435 -70.79 -1.21 -37.93
CA LYS A 435 -70.25 -1.23 -39.30
C LYS A 435 -71.24 -1.83 -40.29
N ALA A 436 -71.95 -2.90 -39.91
CA ALA A 436 -72.98 -3.49 -40.75
C ALA A 436 -74.18 -2.55 -40.99
N ILE A 437 -74.58 -1.75 -39.98
CA ILE A 437 -75.62 -0.72 -40.14
C ILE A 437 -75.17 0.37 -41.13
N GLU A 438 -73.92 0.86 -41.03
CA GLU A 438 -73.37 1.86 -41.95
C GLU A 438 -73.25 1.35 -43.39
N GLU A 439 -72.91 0.07 -43.56
CA GLU A 439 -72.77 -0.59 -44.87
C GLU A 439 -74.09 -1.10 -45.46
N GLY A 440 -75.21 -0.89 -44.76
CA GLY A 440 -76.53 -1.35 -45.18
C GLY A 440 -76.72 -2.87 -45.19
N ARG A 441 -75.95 -3.60 -44.38
CA ARG A 441 -76.00 -5.06 -44.26
C ARG A 441 -76.75 -5.48 -42.99
N VAL A 442 -77.65 -6.45 -43.14
CA VAL A 442 -78.33 -7.07 -41.99
C VAL A 442 -77.50 -8.25 -41.50
N LEU A 443 -77.27 -8.35 -40.19
CA LEU A 443 -76.60 -9.47 -39.54
C LEU A 443 -77.54 -10.21 -38.58
N LEU A 444 -77.21 -11.48 -38.32
CA LEU A 444 -77.87 -12.26 -37.26
C LEU A 444 -77.68 -11.56 -35.91
N GLY A 445 -78.69 -11.59 -35.06
CA GLY A 445 -78.69 -10.95 -33.74
C GLY A 445 -79.13 -9.49 -33.71
N MET A 446 -79.24 -8.81 -34.87
CA MET A 446 -79.74 -7.42 -34.93
C MET A 446 -81.19 -7.29 -34.43
N THR A 447 -81.53 -6.18 -33.79
CA THR A 447 -82.91 -5.84 -33.42
C THR A 447 -83.69 -5.25 -34.60
N SER A 448 -85.02 -5.19 -34.50
CA SER A 448 -85.87 -4.66 -35.59
C SER A 448 -85.52 -3.21 -35.93
N GLU A 449 -85.11 -2.42 -34.94
CA GLU A 449 -84.66 -1.05 -35.13
C GLU A 449 -83.32 -0.98 -35.87
N GLN A 450 -82.37 -1.85 -35.50
CA GLN A 450 -81.08 -1.96 -36.18
C GLN A 450 -81.23 -2.41 -37.63
N VAL A 451 -82.14 -3.36 -37.93
CA VAL A 451 -82.43 -3.77 -39.32
C VAL A 451 -82.98 -2.62 -40.15
N ARG A 452 -83.90 -1.81 -39.59
CA ARG A 452 -84.46 -0.65 -40.28
C ARG A 452 -83.41 0.44 -40.49
N SER A 453 -82.56 0.66 -39.49
CA SER A 453 -81.45 1.61 -39.58
C SER A 453 -80.45 1.18 -40.65
N ALA A 454 -80.13 -0.10 -40.76
CA ALA A 454 -79.24 -0.63 -41.79
C ALA A 454 -79.84 -0.49 -43.19
N LEU A 455 -81.10 -0.90 -43.39
CA LEU A 455 -81.73 -0.90 -44.72
C LEU A 455 -82.26 0.47 -45.16
N GLY A 456 -82.19 1.50 -44.29
CA GLY A 456 -82.67 2.86 -44.56
C GLY A 456 -84.17 2.95 -44.87
N THR A 457 -84.92 1.88 -44.64
CA THR A 457 -86.32 1.72 -45.07
C THR A 457 -87.12 0.93 -44.03
N VAL A 458 -88.44 1.09 -44.08
CA VAL A 458 -89.37 0.28 -43.29
C VAL A 458 -89.80 -0.95 -44.10
N PRO A 459 -90.10 -2.09 -43.45
CA PRO A 459 -90.54 -3.29 -44.16
C PRO A 459 -91.85 -3.05 -44.90
N THR A 460 -91.92 -3.51 -46.15
CA THR A 460 -93.13 -3.47 -46.98
C THR A 460 -94.26 -4.29 -46.36
N ARG A 461 -93.92 -5.43 -45.74
CA ARG A 461 -94.86 -6.28 -45.01
C ARG A 461 -94.23 -6.84 -43.75
N THR A 462 -95.03 -6.90 -42.68
CA THR A 462 -94.64 -7.55 -41.42
C THR A 462 -95.67 -8.63 -41.10
N LEU A 463 -95.22 -9.89 -41.00
CA LEU A 463 -96.04 -11.01 -40.57
C LEU A 463 -95.64 -11.40 -39.15
N ARG A 464 -96.61 -11.54 -38.25
CA ARG A 464 -96.37 -11.88 -36.84
C ARG A 464 -97.03 -13.19 -36.48
N PHE A 465 -96.25 -14.09 -35.89
CA PHE A 465 -96.70 -15.37 -35.38
C PHE A 465 -96.48 -15.40 -33.86
N ALA A 466 -97.57 -15.42 -33.10
CA ALA A 466 -97.49 -15.58 -31.65
C ALA A 466 -97.22 -17.05 -31.31
N ARG A 467 -96.30 -17.29 -30.37
CA ARG A 467 -96.02 -18.60 -29.76
C ARG A 467 -96.31 -18.52 -28.26
N SER A 468 -96.58 -19.64 -27.61
CA SER A 468 -96.94 -19.71 -26.18
C SER A 468 -95.89 -19.09 -25.23
N ARG A 469 -94.64 -18.95 -25.66
CA ARG A 469 -93.55 -18.31 -24.89
C ARG A 469 -92.84 -17.17 -25.64
N GLY A 470 -93.29 -16.79 -26.82
CA GLY A 470 -92.52 -15.83 -27.63
C GLY A 470 -93.23 -15.39 -28.90
N ALA A 471 -92.48 -14.82 -29.83
CA ALA A 471 -93.02 -14.44 -31.13
C ALA A 471 -91.96 -14.62 -32.22
N THR A 472 -92.44 -14.92 -33.42
CA THR A 472 -91.65 -14.84 -34.65
C THR A 472 -92.24 -13.73 -35.51
N GLU A 473 -91.39 -12.83 -35.99
CA GLU A 473 -91.75 -11.80 -36.97
C GLU A 473 -90.98 -12.04 -38.27
N LEU A 474 -91.67 -11.98 -39.40
CA LEU A 474 -91.06 -11.93 -40.73
C LEU A 474 -91.21 -10.50 -41.26
N LEU A 475 -90.08 -9.84 -41.46
CA LEU A 475 -89.99 -8.53 -42.09
C LEU A 475 -89.65 -8.72 -43.57
N VAL A 476 -90.51 -8.27 -44.47
CA VAL A 476 -90.33 -8.37 -45.93
C VAL A 476 -90.01 -6.98 -46.46
N PHE A 477 -88.83 -6.84 -47.07
CA PHE A 477 -88.35 -5.63 -47.73
C PHE A 477 -88.30 -5.90 -49.23
N GLU A 478 -89.40 -5.61 -49.94
CA GLU A 478 -89.51 -5.89 -51.38
C GLU A 478 -88.49 -5.08 -52.18
N THR A 479 -88.24 -3.82 -51.79
CA THR A 479 -87.29 -2.91 -52.44
C THR A 479 -85.84 -3.42 -52.39
N SER A 480 -85.48 -4.12 -51.33
CA SER A 480 -84.13 -4.69 -51.13
C SER A 480 -84.07 -6.19 -51.45
N GLY A 481 -85.18 -6.79 -51.89
CA GLY A 481 -85.29 -8.23 -52.15
C GLY A 481 -84.97 -9.11 -50.93
N LEU A 482 -85.27 -8.65 -49.71
CA LEU A 482 -84.85 -9.32 -48.47
C LEU A 482 -86.05 -9.72 -47.59
N VAL A 483 -85.98 -10.92 -47.03
CA VAL A 483 -86.88 -11.41 -45.97
C VAL A 483 -86.04 -11.70 -44.73
N VAL A 484 -86.36 -11.01 -43.64
CA VAL A 484 -85.65 -11.14 -42.36
C VAL A 484 -86.58 -11.80 -41.35
N ARG A 485 -86.20 -12.98 -40.86
CA ARG A 485 -86.91 -13.67 -39.77
C ARG A 485 -86.30 -13.27 -38.44
N MET A 486 -87.16 -12.84 -37.54
CA MET A 486 -86.82 -12.43 -36.20
C MET A 486 -87.56 -13.29 -35.19
N ASP A 487 -86.85 -13.77 -34.18
CA ASP A 487 -87.43 -14.57 -33.11
C ASP A 487 -87.16 -13.90 -31.76
N ARG A 488 -88.10 -14.09 -30.84
CA ARG A 488 -87.90 -13.94 -29.40
C ARG A 488 -88.46 -15.17 -28.70
N ASP A 489 -87.71 -15.63 -27.70
CA ASP A 489 -88.04 -16.81 -26.89
C ASP A 489 -88.69 -16.43 -25.54
N ASP A 490 -88.77 -15.14 -25.25
CA ASP A 490 -89.47 -14.54 -24.11
C ASP A 490 -90.16 -13.25 -24.57
N HIS A 491 -91.38 -12.98 -24.10
CA HIS A 491 -92.12 -11.75 -24.37
C HIS A 491 -91.41 -10.48 -23.90
N ARG A 492 -90.51 -10.58 -22.90
CA ARG A 492 -89.70 -9.46 -22.41
C ARG A 492 -88.40 -9.24 -23.20
N ALA A 493 -87.96 -10.22 -23.99
CA ALA A 493 -86.76 -10.10 -24.80
C ALA A 493 -87.05 -9.35 -26.11
N PRO A 494 -86.08 -8.56 -26.62
CA PRO A 494 -86.20 -7.94 -27.94
C PRO A 494 -86.18 -9.02 -29.03
N LEU A 495 -86.96 -8.81 -30.10
CA LEU A 495 -86.87 -9.63 -31.31
C LEU A 495 -85.49 -9.45 -31.94
N LYS A 496 -84.82 -10.56 -32.23
CA LYS A 496 -83.50 -10.57 -32.88
C LYS A 496 -83.56 -11.34 -34.19
N VAL A 497 -82.80 -10.89 -35.18
CA VAL A 497 -82.66 -11.59 -36.46
C VAL A 497 -82.07 -12.98 -36.24
N VAL A 498 -82.79 -14.01 -36.67
CA VAL A 498 -82.34 -15.41 -36.62
C VAL A 498 -82.13 -15.99 -38.01
N GLU A 499 -82.65 -15.35 -39.06
CA GLU A 499 -82.47 -15.78 -40.44
C GLU A 499 -82.66 -14.62 -41.41
N ILE A 500 -81.88 -14.63 -42.50
CA ILE A 500 -81.96 -13.65 -43.59
C ILE A 500 -82.05 -14.44 -44.90
N ARG A 501 -83.05 -14.15 -45.73
CA ARG A 501 -83.23 -14.77 -47.05
C ARG A 501 -83.35 -13.71 -48.12
N THR A 502 -82.67 -13.90 -49.24
CA THR A 502 -82.84 -13.10 -50.46
C THR A 502 -83.99 -13.67 -51.30
N GLN A 503 -84.91 -12.84 -51.74
CA GLN A 503 -85.94 -13.22 -52.71
C GLN A 503 -85.29 -13.32 -54.09
N SER A 504 -85.21 -14.54 -54.62
CA SER A 504 -84.81 -14.76 -56.01
C SER A 504 -85.99 -14.43 -56.91
N ASN A 505 -85.85 -13.41 -57.77
CA ASN A 505 -86.83 -13.07 -58.80
C ASN A 505 -87.10 -14.29 -59.69
N ARG A 506 -88.35 -14.75 -59.71
CA ARG A 506 -88.92 -15.52 -60.83
C ARG A 506 -89.90 -14.64 -61.58
#